data_AF-A0A024W8V6-F1
#
_entry.id   AF-A0A024W8V6-F1
#
_cell.length_a   1.000
_cell.length_b   1.000
_cell.length_c   1.000
_cell.angle_alpha   90.00
_cell.angle_beta   90.00
_cell.angle_gamma   90.00
#
_symmetry.space_group_name_H-M   'P 1'
#
loop_
_entity.id
_entity.type
_entity.pdbx_description
1 polymer ?
#
loop_
_entity_poly.entity_id
_entity_poly.type
_entity_poly.pdbx_seq_one_letter_code
_entity_poly.pdbx_strand_id
1 'polypeptide(L)'
;MDVADIPPNQTLYVNNLEDKINVNDLKFLLYEFFCPYGNIIDINIKKSNKGRGQAFIVFNNIASSTLAYKNLKGKMFLKKNININYAKTKSTIIQKIEGTYNPLLNYKSKHNIEHKSNLIYTLLVQNLPDEINKNALEILFNQYPGFYEVRYIPGKNIAFVDFTAQEHAEISMTGLQNFKITPHHPMKISWVT
;
A
#
# COMPACT_ATOMS: atom_id res chain seq x y z
N MET A 1 -16.24 -5.85 22.94
CA MET A 1 -16.55 -5.71 21.51
C MET A 1 -15.82 -6.85 20.83
N ASP A 2 -16.57 -7.90 20.52
CA ASP A 2 -16.01 -9.20 20.13
C ASP A 2 -15.19 -9.06 18.86
N VAL A 3 -13.94 -9.52 18.96
CA VAL A 3 -12.99 -9.54 17.87
C VAL A 3 -13.53 -10.56 16.88
N ALA A 4 -14.03 -10.13 15.73
CA ALA A 4 -14.38 -11.05 14.64
C ALA A 4 -13.24 -12.07 14.48
N ASP A 5 -13.57 -13.36 14.43
CA ASP A 5 -12.60 -14.44 14.48
C ASP A 5 -11.65 -14.33 13.27
N ILE A 6 -10.46 -13.79 13.50
CA ILE A 6 -9.50 -13.53 12.42
C ILE A 6 -8.91 -14.88 12.02
N PRO A 7 -9.05 -15.32 10.76
CA PRO A 7 -8.56 -16.63 10.35
C PRO A 7 -7.03 -16.71 10.48
N PRO A 8 -6.48 -17.91 10.71
CA PRO A 8 -5.04 -18.12 10.73
C PRO A 8 -4.34 -17.57 9.49
N ASN A 9 -3.22 -16.89 9.70
CA ASN A 9 -2.44 -16.22 8.66
C ASN A 9 -0.96 -16.46 8.91
N GLN A 10 -0.15 -16.59 7.84
CA GLN A 10 1.32 -16.62 7.91
C GLN A 10 1.90 -15.41 8.64
N THR A 11 1.17 -14.29 8.65
CA THR A 11 1.60 -13.06 9.30
C THR A 11 0.92 -12.86 10.64
N LEU A 12 1.72 -12.62 11.68
CA LEU A 12 1.25 -12.18 12.99
C LEU A 12 1.38 -10.66 13.11
N TYR A 13 0.33 -10.02 13.60
CA TYR A 13 0.34 -8.64 14.06
C TYR A 13 0.69 -8.61 15.55
N VAL A 14 1.75 -7.89 15.89
CA VAL A 14 2.25 -7.74 17.25
C VAL A 14 2.15 -6.27 17.65
N ASN A 15 1.58 -6.00 18.82
CA ASN A 15 1.53 -4.65 19.39
C ASN A 15 1.94 -4.64 20.86
N ASN A 16 2.01 -3.43 21.43
CA ASN A 16 2.53 -3.15 22.76
C ASN A 16 4.04 -3.45 22.89
N LEU A 17 4.80 -3.33 21.80
CA LEU A 17 6.26 -3.44 21.82
C LEU A 17 6.89 -2.23 22.52
N GLU A 18 8.15 -2.40 22.96
CA GLU A 18 8.98 -1.30 23.44
C GLU A 18 9.38 -0.42 22.25
N ASP A 19 9.20 0.90 22.40
CA ASP A 19 9.30 1.83 21.29
C ASP A 19 10.47 2.80 21.40
N LYS A 20 11.25 2.71 22.47
CA LYS A 20 12.50 3.45 22.67
C LYS A 20 13.72 2.76 22.05
N ILE A 21 13.53 1.55 21.50
CA ILE A 21 14.61 0.76 20.90
C ILE A 21 14.77 1.11 19.42
N ASN A 22 16.02 1.11 18.95
CA ASN A 22 16.31 1.28 17.54
C ASN A 22 15.64 0.16 16.72
N VAL A 23 15.07 0.51 15.57
CA VAL A 23 14.33 -0.41 14.70
C VAL A 23 15.17 -1.61 14.27
N ASN A 24 16.47 -1.46 14.06
CA ASN A 24 17.34 -2.58 13.69
C ASN A 24 17.50 -3.58 14.84
N ASP A 25 17.78 -3.08 16.03
CA ASP A 25 17.91 -3.91 17.24
C ASP A 25 16.58 -4.58 17.58
N LEU A 26 15.47 -3.84 17.49
CA LEU A 26 14.14 -4.41 17.68
C LEU A 26 13.83 -5.50 16.65
N LYS A 27 14.27 -5.34 15.39
CA LYS A 27 14.11 -6.36 14.34
C LYS A 27 14.91 -7.63 14.68
N PHE A 28 16.14 -7.48 15.18
CA PHE A 28 16.96 -8.61 15.63
C PHE A 28 16.35 -9.33 16.83
N LEU A 29 15.93 -8.59 17.86
CA LEU A 29 15.31 -9.15 19.07
C LEU A 29 13.98 -9.86 18.76
N LEU A 30 13.17 -9.30 17.86
CA LEU A 30 11.96 -9.95 17.38
C LEU A 30 12.30 -11.22 16.59
N TYR A 31 13.35 -11.22 15.77
CA TYR A 31 13.77 -12.43 15.07
C TYR A 31 14.16 -13.53 16.07
N GLU A 32 15.01 -13.22 17.03
CA GLU A 32 15.46 -14.17 18.07
C GLU A 32 14.28 -14.74 18.88
N PHE A 33 13.31 -13.90 19.23
CA PHE A 33 12.16 -14.33 20.03
C PHE A 33 11.16 -15.21 19.24
N PHE A 34 11.05 -15.02 17.93
CA PHE A 34 10.05 -15.71 17.10
C PHE A 34 10.62 -16.87 16.26
N CYS A 35 11.92 -16.91 15.97
CA CYS A 35 12.52 -17.95 15.12
C CYS A 35 12.42 -19.39 15.66
N PRO A 36 12.32 -19.66 16.99
CA PRO A 36 12.13 -21.03 17.47
C PRO A 36 10.82 -21.70 16.99
N TYR A 37 9.86 -20.91 16.53
CA TYR A 37 8.55 -21.39 16.09
C TYR A 37 8.48 -21.66 14.58
N GLY A 38 9.50 -21.25 13.83
CA GLY A 38 9.62 -21.54 12.40
C GLY A 38 10.33 -20.44 11.62
N ASN A 39 10.52 -20.70 10.32
CA ASN A 39 11.27 -19.80 9.44
C ASN A 39 10.52 -18.48 9.21
N ILE A 40 11.20 -17.37 9.53
CA ILE A 40 10.70 -16.01 9.35
C ILE A 40 11.19 -15.49 7.99
N ILE A 41 10.24 -15.06 7.17
CA ILE A 41 10.51 -14.46 5.85
C ILE A 41 10.81 -12.96 5.98
N ASP A 42 10.04 -12.25 6.80
CA ASP A 42 10.22 -10.82 7.00
C ASP A 42 9.68 -10.36 8.36
N ILE A 43 10.24 -9.25 8.84
CA ILE A 43 9.77 -8.53 10.02
C ILE A 43 9.61 -7.06 9.62
N ASN A 44 8.38 -6.58 9.64
CA ASN A 44 8.01 -5.20 9.29
C ASN A 44 7.58 -4.43 10.55
N ILE A 45 8.41 -3.49 10.99
CA ILE A 45 8.14 -2.62 12.14
C ILE A 45 7.49 -1.33 11.65
N LYS A 46 6.35 -0.95 12.24
CA LYS A 46 5.64 0.30 11.92
C LYS A 46 6.28 1.49 12.64
N LYS A 47 6.72 2.50 11.88
CA LYS A 47 7.44 3.68 12.39
C LYS A 47 6.58 4.93 12.59
N SER A 48 5.36 4.96 12.03
CA SER A 48 4.47 6.11 12.16
C SER A 48 4.05 6.35 13.62
N ASN A 49 3.75 7.59 14.02
CA ASN A 49 3.29 7.90 15.37
C ASN A 49 2.11 7.03 15.84
N LYS A 50 1.13 6.76 14.97
CA LYS A 50 -0.01 5.86 15.26
C LYS A 50 0.35 4.37 15.26
N GLY A 51 1.45 4.01 14.62
CA GLY A 51 1.94 2.64 14.45
C GLY A 51 3.10 2.28 15.37
N ARG A 52 3.54 3.21 16.22
CA ARG A 52 4.70 3.00 17.10
C ARG A 52 4.41 1.84 18.06
N GLY A 53 5.42 0.99 18.29
CA GLY A 53 5.26 -0.21 19.12
C GLY A 53 4.47 -1.34 18.45
N GLN A 54 4.40 -1.34 17.11
CA GLN A 54 3.72 -2.39 16.33
C GLN A 54 4.64 -3.01 15.28
N ALA A 55 4.49 -4.31 15.06
CA ALA A 55 5.23 -5.05 14.05
C ALA A 55 4.36 -6.14 13.40
N PHE A 56 4.78 -6.55 12.21
CA PHE A 56 4.26 -7.71 11.51
C PHE A 56 5.38 -8.74 11.35
N ILE A 57 5.17 -9.94 11.90
CA ILE A 57 6.10 -11.07 11.80
C ILE A 57 5.56 -12.03 10.74
N VAL A 58 6.29 -12.20 9.64
CA VAL A 58 5.86 -13.01 8.50
C VAL A 58 6.58 -14.35 8.52
N PHE A 59 5.87 -15.42 8.80
CA PHE A 59 6.37 -16.78 8.71
C PHE A 59 6.21 -17.36 7.30
N ASN A 60 6.99 -18.39 6.99
CA ASN A 60 6.85 -19.12 5.73
C ASN A 60 5.56 -19.94 5.62
N ASN A 61 4.97 -20.38 6.72
CA ASN A 61 3.75 -21.16 6.73
C ASN A 61 2.84 -20.81 7.92
N ILE A 62 1.57 -21.23 7.84
CA ILE A 62 0.54 -20.96 8.86
C ILE A 62 0.79 -21.76 10.15
N ALA A 63 1.39 -22.94 10.07
CA ALA A 63 1.65 -23.77 11.24
C ALA A 63 2.64 -23.09 12.20
N SER A 64 3.73 -22.53 11.67
CA SER A 64 4.73 -21.76 12.41
C SER A 64 4.12 -20.52 13.10
N SER A 65 3.32 -19.75 12.37
CA SER A 65 2.66 -18.57 12.94
C SER A 65 1.63 -18.95 14.02
N THR A 66 0.91 -20.06 13.82
CA THR A 66 -0.04 -20.59 14.81
C THR A 66 0.68 -21.05 16.08
N LEU A 67 1.81 -21.73 15.94
CA LEU A 67 2.61 -22.18 17.07
C LEU A 67 3.16 -20.99 17.86
N ALA A 68 3.72 -19.99 17.17
CA ALA A 68 4.18 -18.75 17.79
C ALA A 68 3.03 -18.03 18.51
N TYR A 69 1.87 -17.88 17.86
CA TYR A 69 0.69 -17.24 18.46
C TYR A 69 0.25 -17.93 19.76
N LYS A 70 0.13 -19.27 19.75
CA LYS A 70 -0.29 -20.04 20.93
C LYS A 70 0.67 -19.90 22.12
N ASN A 71 1.98 -19.81 21.86
CA ASN A 71 2.99 -19.80 22.91
C ASN A 71 3.38 -18.40 23.39
N LEU A 72 3.30 -17.40 22.51
CA LEU A 72 3.82 -16.05 22.75
C LEU A 72 2.75 -15.00 23.06
N LYS A 73 1.46 -15.28 22.84
CA LYS A 73 0.41 -14.30 23.12
C LYS A 73 0.40 -13.91 24.61
N GLY A 74 0.55 -12.61 24.89
CA GLY A 74 0.59 -12.09 26.25
C GLY A 74 1.92 -12.32 26.98
N LYS A 75 2.92 -12.94 26.35
CA LYS A 75 4.24 -13.14 26.97
C LYS A 75 4.98 -11.81 27.11
N MET A 76 5.87 -11.79 28.10
CA MET A 76 6.79 -10.68 28.29
C MET A 76 7.85 -10.73 27.18
N PHE A 77 8.01 -9.60 26.49
CA PHE A 77 9.09 -9.35 25.55
C PHE A 77 9.77 -8.05 25.99
N LEU A 78 11.04 -8.15 26.38
CA LEU A 78 11.78 -7.08 27.04
C LEU A 78 11.06 -6.65 28.34
N LYS A 79 10.53 -5.43 28.39
CA LYS A 79 9.89 -4.86 29.59
C LYS A 79 8.36 -4.79 29.49
N LYS A 80 7.76 -5.36 28.44
CA LYS A 80 6.33 -5.24 28.15
C LYS A 80 5.73 -6.58 27.76
N ASN A 81 4.47 -6.80 28.13
CA ASN A 81 3.71 -7.96 27.65
C ASN A 81 3.15 -7.65 26.26
N ILE A 82 3.54 -8.43 25.27
CA ILE A 82 3.12 -8.20 23.88
C ILE A 82 1.73 -8.81 23.62
N ASN A 83 0.96 -8.12 22.79
CA ASN A 83 -0.28 -8.70 22.26
C ASN A 83 -0.03 -9.18 20.84
N ILE A 84 -0.51 -10.38 20.54
CA ILE A 84 -0.38 -11.01 19.23
C ILE A 84 -1.77 -11.37 18.73
N ASN A 85 -2.04 -11.05 17.46
CA ASN A 85 -3.19 -11.51 16.69
C ASN A 85 -2.73 -11.93 15.28
N TYR A 86 -3.55 -12.68 14.54
CA TYR A 86 -3.31 -12.86 13.11
C TYR A 86 -3.48 -11.53 12.37
N ALA A 87 -2.70 -11.34 11.31
CA ALA A 87 -2.91 -10.22 10.41
C ALA A 87 -4.22 -10.40 9.63
N LYS A 88 -4.96 -9.30 9.44
CA LYS A 88 -6.24 -9.29 8.73
C LYS A 88 -6.10 -9.62 7.24
N THR A 89 -4.95 -9.34 6.65
CA THR A 89 -4.67 -9.51 5.22
C THR A 89 -3.36 -10.24 5.02
N LYS A 90 -3.19 -10.83 3.83
CA LYS A 90 -1.97 -11.55 3.46
C LYS A 90 -0.83 -10.56 3.21
N SER A 91 0.34 -10.81 3.80
CA SER A 91 1.51 -9.96 3.59
C SER A 91 1.93 -9.92 2.12
N THR A 92 2.32 -8.75 1.64
CA THR A 92 2.74 -8.53 0.25
C THR A 92 3.87 -9.46 -0.18
N ILE A 93 4.85 -9.74 0.70
CA ILE A 93 5.95 -10.66 0.38
C ILE A 93 5.46 -12.10 0.15
N ILE A 94 4.45 -12.54 0.90
CA ILE A 94 3.83 -13.85 0.70
C ILE A 94 3.09 -13.90 -0.63
N GLN A 95 2.31 -12.86 -0.96
CA GLN A 95 1.63 -12.77 -2.25
C GLN A 95 2.64 -12.82 -3.42
N LYS A 96 3.82 -12.20 -3.26
CA LYS A 96 4.87 -12.24 -4.28
C LYS A 96 5.48 -13.64 -4.44
N ILE A 97 5.78 -14.31 -3.33
CA ILE A 97 6.34 -15.68 -3.34
C ILE A 97 5.35 -16.67 -3.97
N GLU A 98 4.07 -16.52 -3.71
CA GLU A 98 3.02 -17.39 -4.25
C GLU A 98 2.56 -17.01 -5.67
N GLY A 99 3.09 -15.94 -6.26
CA GLY A 99 2.64 -15.44 -7.58
C GLY A 99 1.22 -14.84 -7.59
N THR A 100 0.62 -14.61 -6.43
CA THR A 100 -0.73 -14.03 -6.28
C THR A 100 -0.73 -12.51 -6.09
N TYR A 101 0.45 -11.88 -6.12
CA TYR A 101 0.59 -10.44 -5.97
C TYR A 101 -0.06 -9.67 -7.11
N ASN A 102 -1.15 -8.97 -6.81
CA ASN A 102 -1.76 -8.02 -7.71
C ASN A 102 -1.30 -6.59 -7.35
N PRO A 103 -0.49 -5.93 -8.19
CA PRO A 103 -0.03 -4.57 -7.95
C PRO A 103 -1.19 -3.57 -7.82
N LEU A 104 -2.27 -3.73 -8.58
CA LEU A 104 -3.39 -2.79 -8.68
C LEU A 104 -4.29 -2.78 -7.42
N LEU A 105 -4.41 -3.92 -6.74
CA LEU A 105 -5.15 -4.00 -5.46
C LEU A 105 -4.32 -3.44 -4.29
N ASN A 106 -3.02 -3.77 -4.26
CA ASN A 106 -2.12 -3.31 -3.21
C ASN A 106 -1.80 -1.81 -3.30
N TYR A 107 -2.01 -1.24 -4.49
CA TYR A 107 -1.91 0.18 -4.77
C TYR A 107 -2.93 1.01 -3.97
N LYS A 108 -4.22 0.65 -4.02
CA LYS A 108 -5.29 1.38 -3.32
C LYS A 108 -5.10 1.40 -1.80
N SER A 109 -4.46 0.37 -1.23
CA SER A 109 -4.14 0.29 0.21
C SER A 109 -2.90 1.08 0.64
N LYS A 110 -2.06 1.52 -0.31
CA LYS A 110 -0.77 2.19 -0.04
C LYS A 110 -0.84 3.72 -0.08
N HIS A 111 -1.93 4.30 -0.61
CA HIS A 111 -2.17 5.76 -0.69
C HIS A 111 -2.56 6.41 0.64
N ASN A 112 -1.91 6.04 1.74
CA ASN A 112 -1.98 6.90 2.94
C ASN A 112 -0.63 7.30 3.52
N ILE A 113 0.50 6.61 3.28
CA ILE A 113 1.80 7.07 3.83
C ILE A 113 2.97 6.67 2.93
N GLU A 114 3.77 7.68 2.57
CA GLU A 114 5.14 7.69 2.00
C GLU A 114 5.31 7.59 0.47
N HIS A 115 5.14 8.76 -0.16
CA HIS A 115 5.95 9.19 -1.30
C HIS A 115 7.44 9.18 -0.93
N LYS A 116 8.25 8.37 -1.64
CA LYS A 116 9.51 8.85 -2.24
C LYS A 116 10.02 7.86 -3.30
N SER A 117 10.29 8.43 -4.49
CA SER A 117 11.13 7.93 -5.58
C SER A 117 10.84 6.52 -6.10
N ASN A 118 9.90 6.41 -7.03
CA ASN A 118 10.13 5.65 -8.27
C ASN A 118 9.19 6.20 -9.34
N LEU A 119 9.72 7.16 -10.11
CA LEU A 119 9.28 7.64 -11.41
C LEU A 119 7.78 7.54 -11.68
N ILE A 120 7.02 8.46 -11.09
CA ILE A 120 5.65 8.74 -11.52
C ILE A 120 5.72 9.92 -12.49
N TYR A 121 5.12 9.73 -13.66
CA TYR A 121 5.04 10.69 -14.75
C TYR A 121 3.67 11.35 -14.71
N THR A 122 3.60 12.57 -14.20
CA THR A 122 2.32 13.27 -14.02
C THR A 122 2.02 14.20 -15.19
N LEU A 123 0.83 14.02 -15.76
CA LEU A 123 0.20 14.92 -16.71
C LEU A 123 -0.81 15.82 -16.00
N LEU A 124 -0.83 17.10 -16.35
CA LEU A 124 -1.89 18.03 -16.03
C LEU A 124 -2.93 18.02 -17.16
N VAL A 125 -4.17 17.75 -16.81
CA VAL A 125 -5.34 17.87 -17.69
C VAL A 125 -6.12 19.11 -17.28
N GLN A 126 -6.46 19.94 -18.25
CA GLN A 126 -7.17 21.21 -18.06
C GLN A 126 -8.36 21.31 -19.00
N ASN A 127 -9.18 22.34 -18.78
CA ASN A 127 -10.39 22.64 -19.55
C ASN A 127 -11.44 21.50 -19.46
N LEU A 128 -11.58 20.94 -18.26
CA LEU A 128 -12.59 19.94 -17.95
C LEU A 128 -13.95 20.64 -17.71
N PRO A 129 -15.08 20.06 -18.15
CA PRO A 129 -16.39 20.61 -17.84
C PRO A 129 -16.75 20.41 -16.37
N ASP A 130 -17.56 21.30 -15.79
CA ASP A 130 -17.96 21.24 -14.37
C ASP A 130 -18.71 19.95 -14.01
N GLU A 131 -19.36 19.34 -15.00
CA GLU A 131 -20.18 18.13 -14.86
C GLU A 131 -19.36 16.84 -14.92
N ILE A 132 -18.07 16.89 -15.31
CA ILE A 132 -17.27 15.66 -15.36
C ILE A 132 -17.04 15.13 -13.94
N ASN A 133 -17.10 13.81 -13.81
CA ASN A 133 -16.71 13.14 -12.58
C ASN A 133 -15.39 12.38 -12.73
N LYS A 134 -14.78 12.05 -11.60
CA LYS A 134 -13.51 11.33 -11.54
C LYS A 134 -13.55 9.99 -12.31
N ASN A 135 -14.66 9.25 -12.24
CA ASN A 135 -14.79 7.94 -12.87
C ASN A 135 -14.71 8.03 -14.40
N ALA A 136 -15.26 9.08 -15.01
CA ALA A 136 -15.16 9.30 -16.45
C ALA A 136 -13.69 9.49 -16.88
N LEU A 137 -12.91 10.23 -16.08
CA LEU A 137 -11.47 10.40 -16.31
C LEU A 137 -10.69 9.10 -16.08
N GLU A 138 -11.03 8.33 -15.03
CA GLU A 138 -10.42 7.01 -14.80
C GLU A 138 -10.65 6.09 -16.01
N ILE A 139 -11.89 6.00 -16.52
CA ILE A 139 -12.21 5.20 -17.69
C ILE A 139 -11.39 5.66 -18.91
N LEU A 140 -11.32 6.97 -19.13
CA LEU A 140 -10.63 7.52 -20.30
C LEU A 140 -9.13 7.26 -20.27
N PHE A 141 -8.47 7.36 -19.13
CA PHE A 141 -7.02 7.18 -19.04
C PHE A 141 -6.60 5.72 -18.79
N ASN A 142 -7.47 4.89 -18.20
CA ASN A 142 -7.18 3.48 -17.92
C ASN A 142 -7.02 2.62 -19.19
N GLN A 143 -7.46 3.09 -20.35
CA GLN A 143 -7.20 2.41 -21.63
C GLN A 143 -5.72 2.47 -22.05
N TYR A 144 -4.95 3.40 -21.49
CA TYR A 144 -3.52 3.54 -21.77
C TYR A 144 -2.71 2.72 -20.77
N PRO A 145 -1.76 1.89 -21.22
CA PRO A 145 -0.89 1.13 -20.33
C PRO A 145 -0.18 2.04 -19.31
N GLY A 146 0.08 1.52 -18.12
CA GLY A 146 0.82 2.28 -17.09
C GLY A 146 0.05 3.43 -16.44
N PHE A 147 -1.25 3.62 -16.72
CA PHE A 147 -2.11 4.51 -15.93
C PHE A 147 -2.04 4.14 -14.44
N TYR A 148 -1.75 5.14 -13.60
CA TYR A 148 -1.54 5.01 -12.15
C TYR A 148 -2.81 5.49 -11.43
N GLU A 149 -3.06 6.80 -11.46
CA GLU A 149 -4.17 7.45 -10.76
C GLU A 149 -4.62 8.71 -11.51
N VAL A 150 -5.88 9.10 -11.31
CA VAL A 150 -6.32 10.47 -11.59
C VAL A 150 -6.74 11.19 -10.30
N ARG A 151 -6.28 12.44 -10.14
CA ARG A 151 -6.70 13.37 -9.09
C ARG A 151 -7.44 14.54 -9.73
N TYR A 152 -8.77 14.49 -9.74
CA TYR A 152 -9.62 15.55 -10.27
C TYR A 152 -9.91 16.63 -9.21
N ILE A 153 -9.85 17.90 -9.63
CA ILE A 153 -10.11 19.08 -8.80
C ILE A 153 -11.26 19.88 -9.45
N PRO A 154 -12.52 19.62 -9.05
CA PRO A 154 -13.70 20.21 -9.69
C PRO A 154 -13.67 21.75 -9.69
N GLY A 155 -13.34 22.37 -8.56
CA GLY A 155 -13.32 23.85 -8.45
C GLY A 155 -12.25 24.55 -9.30
N LYS A 156 -11.36 23.80 -9.97
CA LYS A 156 -10.34 24.34 -10.86
C LYS A 156 -10.46 23.81 -12.29
N ASN A 157 -11.38 22.89 -12.57
CA ASN A 157 -11.52 22.24 -13.87
C ASN A 157 -10.22 21.64 -14.40
N ILE A 158 -9.44 21.04 -13.47
CA ILE A 158 -8.19 20.34 -13.78
C ILE A 158 -8.16 18.95 -13.16
N ALA A 159 -7.35 18.08 -13.73
CA ALA A 159 -6.98 16.81 -13.12
C ALA A 159 -5.47 16.56 -13.27
N PHE A 160 -4.90 15.83 -12.32
CA PHE A 160 -3.55 15.28 -12.45
C PHE A 160 -3.66 13.79 -12.76
N VAL A 161 -3.04 13.33 -13.83
CA VAL A 161 -3.02 11.93 -14.23
C VAL A 161 -1.60 11.41 -14.12
N ASP A 162 -1.42 10.40 -13.29
CA ASP A 162 -0.13 9.79 -13.07
C ASP A 162 0.04 8.56 -13.95
N PHE A 163 1.27 8.33 -14.41
CA PHE A 163 1.68 7.14 -15.13
C PHE A 163 2.96 6.54 -14.53
N THR A 164 3.12 5.22 -14.65
CA THR A 164 4.33 4.51 -14.23
C THR A 164 5.44 4.50 -15.28
N ALA A 165 5.19 5.01 -16.49
CA ALA A 165 6.15 5.05 -17.59
C ALA A 165 5.95 6.31 -18.44
N GLN A 166 7.04 6.94 -18.84
CA GLN A 166 7.02 8.18 -19.62
C GLN A 166 6.36 7.99 -20.98
N GLU A 167 6.75 6.93 -21.70
CA GLU A 167 6.27 6.64 -23.05
C GLU A 167 4.75 6.49 -23.09
N HIS A 168 4.17 5.81 -22.10
CA HIS A 168 2.72 5.66 -22.04
C HIS A 168 1.99 6.96 -21.68
N ALA A 169 2.57 7.78 -20.80
CA ALA A 169 2.05 9.11 -20.52
C ALA A 169 2.04 9.96 -21.81
N GLU A 170 3.13 9.92 -22.59
CA GLU A 170 3.24 10.65 -23.85
C GLU A 170 2.25 10.17 -24.92
N ILE A 171 2.03 8.86 -25.02
CA ILE A 171 1.00 8.28 -25.90
C ILE A 171 -0.39 8.74 -25.47
N SER A 172 -0.70 8.72 -24.16
CA SER A 172 -1.99 9.18 -23.64
C SER A 172 -2.21 10.68 -23.86
N MET A 173 -1.16 11.49 -23.66
CA MET A 173 -1.17 12.93 -23.86
C MET A 173 -1.48 13.23 -25.32
N THR A 174 -0.75 12.61 -26.25
CA THR A 174 -0.95 12.80 -27.69
C THR A 174 -2.32 12.31 -28.14
N GLY A 175 -2.74 11.13 -27.67
CA GLY A 175 -3.98 10.48 -28.08
C GLY A 175 -5.25 11.18 -27.58
N LEU A 176 -5.19 11.82 -26.41
CA LEU A 176 -6.32 12.53 -25.81
C LEU A 176 -6.22 14.05 -25.93
N GLN A 177 -5.18 14.58 -26.59
CA GLN A 177 -5.06 16.01 -26.78
C GLN A 177 -6.24 16.56 -27.58
N ASN A 178 -6.86 17.63 -27.06
CA ASN A 178 -8.07 18.22 -27.62
C ASN A 178 -9.29 17.28 -27.67
N PHE A 179 -9.25 16.13 -26.99
CA PHE A 179 -10.41 15.26 -26.89
C PHE A 179 -11.55 16.01 -26.23
N LYS A 180 -12.70 16.04 -26.91
CA LYS A 180 -13.87 16.80 -26.49
C LYS A 180 -14.75 15.92 -25.61
N ILE A 181 -14.68 16.12 -24.29
CA ILE A 181 -15.64 15.50 -23.36
C ILE A 181 -17.05 16.02 -23.67
N THR A 182 -17.15 17.32 -23.95
CA THR A 182 -18.32 17.97 -24.52
C THR A 182 -17.88 18.83 -25.71
N PRO A 183 -18.78 19.22 -26.63
CA PRO A 183 -18.43 19.98 -27.83
C PRO A 183 -17.61 21.26 -27.57
N HIS A 184 -17.75 21.85 -26.39
CA HIS A 184 -17.12 23.10 -25.97
C HIS A 184 -15.90 22.93 -25.05
N HIS A 185 -15.63 21.71 -24.57
CA HIS A 185 -14.54 21.44 -23.62
C HIS A 185 -13.53 20.45 -24.21
N PRO A 186 -12.70 20.87 -25.17
CA PRO A 186 -11.53 20.10 -25.58
C PRO A 186 -10.52 20.10 -24.43
N MET A 187 -10.20 18.94 -23.90
CA MET A 187 -9.22 18.86 -22.83
C MET A 187 -7.83 19.24 -23.34
N LYS A 188 -7.07 19.90 -22.48
CA LYS A 188 -5.67 20.24 -22.72
C LYS A 188 -4.80 19.46 -21.76
N ILE A 189 -3.85 18.71 -22.30
CA ILE A 189 -2.93 17.86 -21.54
C ILE A 189 -1.51 18.41 -21.71
N SER A 190 -0.77 18.50 -20.60
CA SER A 190 0.64 18.89 -20.57
C SER A 190 1.38 18.16 -19.45
N TRP A 191 2.70 18.13 -19.52
CA TRP A 191 3.52 17.73 -18.37
C TRP A 191 3.32 18.68 -17.19
N VAL A 192 3.39 18.15 -15.96
CA VAL A 192 3.56 18.99 -14.77
C VAL A 192 5.01 19.43 -14.71
N THR A 193 5.24 20.72 -14.94
CA THR A 193 6.55 21.36 -14.85
C THR A 193 6.97 21.60 -13.40
#